data_AF-A0ABD2G8V5-F1
#
_entry.id   AF-A0ABD2G8V5-F1
#
_cell.length_a   1.000
_cell.length_b   1.000
_cell.length_c   1.000
_cell.angle_alpha   90.00
_cell.angle_beta   90.00
_cell.angle_gamma   90.00
#
_symmetry.space_group_name_H-M   'P 1'
#
loop_
_entity.id
_entity.type
_entity.pdbx_description
1 polymer ?
#
loop_
_entity_poly.entity_id
_entity_poly.type
_entity_poly.pdbx_seq_one_letter_code
_entity_poly.pdbx_strand_id
1 'polypeptide(L)'
;MAEEDSEWIVESIVGYLGSPEWVIPVSDFMENKCTVFDDEDENKLSYTDIHLQYKKLVETLLGNYMQEVGINEQQFLGRMHLSFCQDQNPAVGVPASSGYR
;
A
#
# COMPACT_ATOMS: atom_id res chain seq x y z
N MET A 1 -12.72 -9.37 -19.30
CA MET A 1 -11.74 -8.91 -20.30
C MET A 1 -10.86 -7.79 -19.77
N ALA A 2 -11.35 -6.60 -19.40
CA ALA A 2 -10.47 -5.50 -18.91
C ALA A 2 -10.06 -5.60 -17.42
N GLU A 3 -10.59 -6.57 -16.66
CA GLU A 3 -10.31 -6.72 -15.23
C GLU A 3 -9.10 -7.66 -14.97
N GLU A 4 -8.91 -8.68 -15.83
CA GLU A 4 -7.80 -9.65 -15.73
C GLU A 4 -6.43 -9.01 -16.01
N ASP A 5 -6.36 -8.07 -16.95
CA ASP A 5 -5.15 -7.29 -17.27
C ASP A 5 -4.72 -6.31 -16.15
N SER A 6 -5.41 -6.30 -15.00
CA SER A 6 -5.09 -5.39 -13.88
C SER A 6 -4.93 -6.09 -12.52
N GLU A 7 -5.29 -7.37 -12.40
CA GLU A 7 -5.03 -8.17 -11.19
C GLU A 7 -3.56 -8.51 -11.04
N TRP A 8 -2.89 -8.81 -12.15
CA TRP A 8 -1.45 -9.11 -12.17
C TRP A 8 -0.60 -7.97 -11.61
N ILE A 9 -1.04 -6.70 -11.75
CA ILE A 9 -0.34 -5.52 -11.20
C ILE A 9 -0.30 -5.60 -9.67
N VAL A 10 -1.44 -5.96 -9.05
CA VAL A 10 -1.55 -6.06 -7.59
C VAL A 10 -0.73 -7.24 -7.09
N GLU A 11 -0.86 -8.41 -7.73
CA GLU A 11 -0.07 -9.60 -7.37
C GLU A 11 1.44 -9.35 -7.50
N SER A 12 1.85 -8.65 -8.57
CA SER A 12 3.24 -8.28 -8.81
C SER A 12 3.77 -7.35 -7.72
N ILE A 13 2.99 -6.34 -7.31
CA ILE A 13 3.41 -5.41 -6.26
C ILE A 13 3.42 -6.09 -4.90
N VAL A 14 2.43 -6.91 -4.58
CA VAL A 14 2.41 -7.71 -3.35
C VAL A 14 3.63 -8.64 -3.30
N GLY A 15 3.98 -9.27 -4.41
CA GLY A 15 5.21 -10.08 -4.53
C GLY A 15 6.48 -9.26 -4.26
N TYR A 16 6.56 -8.05 -4.83
CA TYR A 16 7.69 -7.15 -4.60
C TYR A 16 7.79 -6.67 -3.15
N LEU A 17 6.68 -6.33 -2.50
CA LEU A 17 6.65 -5.94 -1.09
C LEU A 17 7.11 -7.06 -0.15
N GLY A 18 6.99 -8.32 -0.57
CA GLY A 18 7.55 -9.47 0.15
C GLY A 18 8.99 -9.82 -0.22
N SER A 19 9.56 -9.17 -1.24
CA SER A 19 10.91 -9.47 -1.74
C SER A 19 12.00 -8.88 -0.84
N PRO A 20 13.20 -9.46 -0.81
CA PRO A 20 14.33 -8.89 -0.08
C PRO A 20 14.71 -7.48 -0.56
N GLU A 21 14.44 -7.14 -1.83
CA GLU A 21 14.72 -5.82 -2.39
C GLU A 21 13.88 -4.72 -1.74
N TRP A 22 12.70 -5.05 -1.23
CA TRP A 22 11.89 -4.17 -0.40
C TRP A 22 12.21 -4.34 1.09
N VAL A 23 12.20 -5.59 1.57
CA VAL A 23 12.27 -5.90 3.01
C VAL A 23 13.60 -5.47 3.62
N ILE A 24 14.73 -5.67 2.93
CA ILE A 24 16.05 -5.32 3.45
C ILE A 24 16.20 -3.80 3.67
N PRO A 25 16.02 -2.92 2.66
CA PRO A 25 16.21 -1.49 2.87
C PRO A 25 15.18 -0.88 3.83
N VAL A 26 13.95 -1.41 3.86
CA VAL A 26 12.91 -0.96 4.81
C VAL A 26 13.27 -1.38 6.23
N SER A 27 13.74 -2.61 6.44
CA SER A 27 14.18 -3.09 7.76
C SER A 27 15.42 -2.33 8.25
N ASP A 28 16.42 -2.14 7.39
CA ASP A 28 17.62 -1.35 7.70
C ASP A 28 17.25 0.09 8.12
N PHE A 29 16.31 0.71 7.39
CA PHE A 29 15.82 2.04 7.77
C PHE A 29 15.16 2.03 9.15
N MET A 30 14.31 1.05 9.44
CA MET A 30 13.66 0.93 10.74
C MET A 30 14.68 0.72 11.87
N GLU A 31 15.67 -0.17 11.70
CA GLU A 31 16.72 -0.43 12.68
C GLU A 31 17.58 0.82 12.96
N ASN A 32 17.87 1.61 11.92
CA ASN A 32 18.68 2.83 12.06
C ASN A 32 17.91 4.01 12.66
N LYS A 33 16.59 4.07 12.51
CA LYS A 33 15.76 5.22 12.92
C LYS A 33 14.89 4.95 14.15
N CYS A 34 14.72 3.70 14.59
CA CYS A 34 13.88 3.34 15.74
C CYS A 34 14.37 3.93 17.07
N THR A 35 15.68 4.20 17.19
CA THR A 35 16.31 4.73 18.42
C THR A 35 15.87 6.14 18.78
N VAL A 36 15.28 6.88 17.84
CA VAL A 36 14.81 8.26 18.06
C VAL A 36 13.37 8.29 18.56
N PHE A 37 12.63 7.18 18.39
CA PHE A 37 11.23 7.08 18.81
C PHE A 37 11.15 6.68 20.29
N ASP A 38 10.83 7.65 21.14
CA ASP A 38 10.52 7.46 22.56
C ASP A 38 9.02 7.65 22.82
N ASP A 39 8.50 7.06 23.90
CA ASP A 39 7.12 7.22 24.40
C ASP A 39 6.84 8.62 25.01
N GLU A 40 7.69 9.61 24.76
CA GLU A 40 7.50 10.97 25.28
C GLU A 40 6.50 11.76 24.41
N ASP A 41 5.53 12.40 25.07
CA ASP A 41 4.49 13.29 24.51
C ASP A 41 5.06 14.62 23.95
N GLU A 42 6.36 14.72 23.69
CA GLU A 42 6.99 15.89 23.09
C GLU A 42 6.89 15.82 21.56
N ASN A 43 6.43 16.90 20.92
CA ASN A 43 6.38 16.99 19.46
C ASN A 43 7.80 17.17 18.89
N LYS A 44 8.50 16.05 18.67
CA LYS A 44 9.86 16.03 18.14
C LYS A 44 9.83 16.31 16.62
N LEU A 45 10.39 17.45 16.19
CA LEU A 45 10.59 17.77 14.76
C LEU A 45 11.31 16.65 13.99
N SER A 46 12.14 15.88 14.70
CA SER A 46 12.82 14.68 14.23
C SER A 46 11.88 13.62 13.65
N TYR A 47 10.66 13.48 14.17
CA TYR A 47 9.68 12.51 13.66
C TYR A 47 9.19 12.87 12.27
N THR A 48 8.97 14.16 12.01
CA THR A 48 8.61 14.67 10.68
C THR A 48 9.75 14.42 9.70
N ASP A 49 11.00 14.68 10.10
CA ASP A 49 12.17 14.46 9.24
C ASP A 49 12.35 12.97 8.90
N ILE A 50 12.22 12.09 9.90
CA ILE A 50 12.28 10.63 9.70
C ILE A 50 11.13 10.16 8.80
N HIS A 51 9.92 10.69 8.99
CA HIS A 51 8.79 10.36 8.12
C HIS A 51 9.03 10.77 6.67
N LEU A 52 9.61 11.96 6.43
CA LEU A 52 9.96 12.40 5.07
C LEU A 52 11.04 11.52 4.44
N GLN A 53 12.05 11.12 5.22
CA GLN A 53 13.07 10.17 4.75
C GLN A 53 12.44 8.82 4.39
N TYR A 54 11.51 8.31 5.22
CA TYR A 54 10.80 7.08 4.96
C TYR A 54 9.93 7.17 3.70
N LYS A 55 9.17 8.25 3.52
CA LYS A 55 8.38 8.49 2.30
C LYS A 55 9.28 8.45 1.06
N LYS A 56 10.41 9.15 1.08
CA LYS A 56 11.34 9.19 -0.04
C LYS A 56 11.93 7.82 -0.36
N LEU A 57 12.26 7.02 0.67
CA LEU A 57 12.74 5.65 0.51
C LEU A 57 11.68 4.80 -0.21
N VAL A 58 10.44 4.81 0.29
CA VAL A 58 9.32 4.06 -0.29
C VAL A 58 9.04 4.50 -1.74
N GLU A 59 8.98 5.81 -1.99
CA GLU A 59 8.78 6.38 -3.33
C GLU A 59 9.88 5.93 -4.31
N THR A 60 11.12 5.86 -3.85
CA THR A 60 12.25 5.43 -4.68
C THR A 60 12.18 3.93 -4.99
N LEU A 61 11.94 3.09 -3.99
CA LEU A 61 11.85 1.63 -4.18
C LEU A 61 10.68 1.27 -5.10
N LEU A 62 9.50 1.79 -4.81
CA LEU A 62 8.31 1.50 -5.59
C LEU A 62 8.39 2.10 -6.99
N GLY A 63 8.93 3.32 -7.12
CA GLY A 63 9.13 3.98 -8.41
C GLY A 63 10.09 3.22 -9.32
N ASN A 64 11.19 2.70 -8.77
CA ASN A 64 12.14 1.87 -9.52
C ASN A 64 11.47 0.58 -10.00
N TYR A 65 10.80 -0.14 -9.10
CA TYR A 65 10.10 -1.37 -9.46
C TYR A 65 9.02 -1.15 -10.53
N MET A 66 8.21 -0.10 -10.39
CA MET A 66 7.17 0.24 -11.36
C MET A 66 7.75 0.57 -12.74
N GLN A 67 8.91 1.24 -12.80
CA GLN A 67 9.61 1.49 -14.06
C GLN A 67 10.13 0.20 -14.69
N GLU A 68 10.67 -0.72 -13.91
CA GLU A 68 11.21 -2.00 -14.41
C GLU A 68 10.12 -2.92 -14.96
N VAL A 69 8.97 -2.98 -14.29
CA VAL A 69 7.82 -3.81 -14.71
C VAL A 69 6.95 -3.10 -15.77
N GLY A 70 7.15 -1.80 -15.99
CA GLY A 70 6.38 -1.01 -16.96
C GLY A 70 4.99 -0.61 -16.46
N ILE A 71 4.79 -0.52 -15.15
CA ILE A 71 3.53 -0.10 -14.52
C ILE A 71 3.50 1.43 -14.42
N ASN A 72 2.45 2.05 -14.97
CA ASN A 72 2.23 3.49 -14.82
C ASN A 72 1.61 3.82 -13.45
N GLU A 73 2.00 4.96 -12.88
CA GLU A 73 1.42 5.53 -11.65
C GLU A 73 -0.11 5.56 -11.65
N GLN A 74 -0.74 5.94 -12.77
CA GLN A 74 -2.21 5.98 -12.86
C GLN A 74 -2.85 4.59 -12.75
N GLN A 75 -2.21 3.56 -13.30
CA GLN A 75 -2.70 2.18 -13.19
C GLN A 75 -2.56 1.66 -11.76
N PHE A 76 -1.45 1.99 -11.10
CA PHE A 76 -1.24 1.65 -9.70
C PHE A 76 -2.26 2.33 -8.78
N LEU A 77 -2.40 3.66 -8.87
CA LEU A 77 -3.32 4.44 -8.02
C LEU A 77 -4.78 4.05 -8.23
N GLY A 78 -5.17 3.86 -9.50
CA GLY A 78 -6.53 3.42 -9.84
C GLY A 78 -6.90 2.10 -9.17
N ARG A 79 -5.98 1.13 -9.15
CA ARG A 79 -6.21 -0.19 -8.53
C ARG A 79 -6.17 -0.15 -7.01
N MET A 80 -5.22 0.55 -6.41
CA MET A 80 -5.17 0.71 -4.95
C MET A 80 -6.46 1.35 -4.40
N HIS A 81 -7.03 2.31 -5.12
CA HIS A 81 -8.31 2.93 -4.74
C HIS A 81 -9.50 1.99 -4.95
N LEU A 82 -9.54 1.23 -6.04
CA LEU A 82 -10.61 0.25 -6.34
C LEU A 82 -10.65 -0.89 -5.32
N SER A 83 -9.49 -1.44 -4.94
CA SER A 83 -9.38 -2.50 -3.93
C SER A 83 -9.85 -2.04 -2.55
N PHE A 84 -9.70 -0.75 -2.22
CA PHE A 84 -10.19 -0.17 -0.96
C PHE A 84 -11.69 0.19 -1.00
N CYS A 85 -12.26 0.49 -2.16
CA CYS A 85 -13.69 0.79 -2.31
C CYS A 85 -14.58 -0.47 -2.44
N GLN A 86 -14.05 -1.60 -2.94
CA GLN A 86 -14.81 -2.86 -3.03
C GLN A 86 -15.09 -3.51 -1.66
N ASP A 87 -14.32 -3.17 -0.61
CA ASP A 87 -14.55 -3.67 0.75
C ASP A 87 -15.75 -2.98 1.44
N GLN A 88 -16.25 -1.85 0.92
CA GLN A 88 -17.51 -1.24 1.35
C GLN A 88 -18.69 -1.72 0.49
N ASN A 89 -18.99 -3.02 0.54
CA ASN A 89 -20.31 -3.51 0.15
C ASN A 89 -21.00 -4.23 1.31
N PRO A 90 -21.79 -3.54 2.16
CA PRO A 90 -22.73 -4.19 3.06
C PRO A 90 -23.98 -4.64 2.28
N ALA A 91 -23.82 -5.47 1.25
CA ALA A 91 -24.94 -6.14 0.59
C ALA A 91 -24.90 -7.65 0.90
N VAL A 92 -25.01 -7.99 2.19
CA VAL A 92 -25.77 -9.18 2.53
C VAL A 92 -27.23 -8.84 2.24
N GLY A 93 -27.66 -9.19 1.03
CA GLY A 93 -29.04 -9.07 0.60
C GLY A 93 -29.93 -9.82 1.59
N VAL A 94 -30.70 -9.08 2.39
CA VAL A 94 -31.90 -9.60 3.02
C VAL A 94 -32.80 -10.04 1.88
N PRO A 95 -33.15 -11.33 1.74
CA PRO A 95 -34.15 -11.71 0.75
C PRO A 95 -35.44 -11.01 1.16
N ALA A 96 -35.95 -10.17 0.26
CA ALA A 96 -37.30 -9.63 0.36
C ALA A 96 -38.25 -10.82 0.42
N SER A 97 -38.70 -11.18 1.62
CA SER A 97 -39.84 -12.08 1.80
C SER A 97 -41.06 -11.33 1.29
N SER A 98 -41.29 -11.50 -0.01
CA SER A 98 -42.52 -11.22 -0.71
C SER A 98 -43.67 -11.86 0.07
N GLY A 99 -44.72 -11.07 0.29
CA GLY A 99 -45.92 -11.52 0.96
C GLY A 99 -46.53 -12.73 0.27
N TYR A 100 -46.97 -13.69 1.08
CA TYR A 100 -48.05 -14.57 0.73
C TYR A 100 -49.06 -14.59 1.88
N ARG A 101 -50.18 -13.90 1.61
CA ARG A 101 -51.54 -14.08 2.15
C ARG A 101 -51.81 -13.80 3.62
#